data_AF-A0A1H7F6G6-F1
#
_entry.id   AF-A0A1H7F6G6-F1
#
_cell.length_a   1.000
_cell.length_b   1.000
_cell.length_c   1.000
_cell.angle_alpha   90.00
_cell.angle_beta   90.00
_cell.angle_gamma   90.00
#
_symmetry.space_group_name_H-M   'P 1'
#
loop_
_entity.id
_entity.type
_entity.pdbx_description
1 polymer ?
#
loop_
_entity_poly.entity_id
_entity_poly.type
_entity_poly.pdbx_seq_one_letter_code
_entity_poly.pdbx_strand_id
1 'polypeptide(L)'
;MAKRNFVSNSSESTRMFKSDFLESLTKVHFSVPLFIYLPVVGYFSWKALGPEDMPILNFIGYFLLGLSVWTISEYLLHRFVFHFEPKGKFMERIHFIFHGVHHDYPKDRLRLVMPPSASIPMAIVIYFIFRLFFSVYVMNAFFPGFMLGYLFYDMTHYAIHHANFRGGIWKKIKQHHMLHHYSDPEKGFGVSSAFWDGIFGTGFKQKGAADE
;
A
#
# COMPACT_ATOMS: atom_id res chain seq x y z
N MET A 1 -9.41 -30.60 -7.31
CA MET A 1 -8.40 -29.81 -6.57
C MET A 1 -9.11 -28.63 -5.93
N ALA A 2 -8.82 -28.29 -4.67
CA ALA A 2 -9.36 -27.07 -4.07
C ALA A 2 -8.98 -25.86 -4.93
N LYS A 3 -9.94 -24.97 -5.24
CA LYS A 3 -9.70 -23.74 -5.99
C LYS A 3 -8.70 -22.90 -5.19
N ARG A 4 -7.53 -22.62 -5.75
CA ARG A 4 -6.49 -21.79 -5.14
C ARG A 4 -6.70 -20.35 -5.61
N ASN A 5 -6.56 -19.39 -4.71
CA ASN A 5 -6.65 -17.96 -5.01
C ASN A 5 -5.31 -17.37 -5.51
N PHE A 6 -4.32 -18.22 -5.79
CA PHE A 6 -2.98 -17.83 -6.26
C PHE A 6 -2.47 -18.86 -7.29
N VAL A 7 -1.53 -18.45 -8.14
CA VAL A 7 -0.90 -19.28 -9.17
C VAL A 7 0.31 -20.03 -8.60
N SER A 8 1.21 -19.34 -7.91
CA SER A 8 2.43 -19.95 -7.34
C SER A 8 2.86 -19.31 -6.02
N ASN A 9 3.46 -20.15 -5.15
CA ASN A 9 4.08 -19.74 -3.89
C ASN A 9 5.62 -19.78 -3.98
N SER A 10 6.18 -19.81 -5.19
CA SER A 10 7.63 -19.66 -5.39
C SER A 10 8.06 -18.23 -5.05
N SER A 11 9.32 -18.09 -4.60
CA SER A 11 9.96 -16.77 -4.49
C SER A 11 10.59 -16.29 -5.80
N GLU A 12 10.58 -17.12 -6.84
CA GLU A 12 11.09 -16.77 -8.17
C GLU A 12 10.08 -15.92 -8.95
N SER A 13 10.58 -14.88 -9.62
CA SER A 13 9.75 -14.00 -10.43
C SER A 13 9.43 -14.62 -11.78
N THR A 14 8.14 -14.75 -12.11
CA THR A 14 7.67 -15.10 -13.46
C THR A 14 8.04 -14.02 -14.49
N ARG A 15 8.14 -14.29 -15.79
CA ARG A 15 8.42 -13.24 -16.77
C ARG A 15 7.11 -12.55 -17.21
N MET A 16 7.03 -11.22 -17.13
CA MET A 16 5.86 -10.42 -17.49
C MET A 16 5.97 -9.76 -18.87
N PHE A 17 7.19 -9.39 -19.27
CA PHE A 17 7.46 -8.69 -20.53
C PHE A 17 8.45 -9.45 -21.42
N LYS A 18 8.24 -9.36 -22.74
CA LYS A 18 9.21 -9.88 -23.72
C LYS A 18 10.50 -9.05 -23.72
N SER A 19 10.40 -7.74 -23.51
CA SER A 19 11.55 -6.83 -23.40
C SER A 19 12.25 -7.01 -22.04
N ASP A 20 13.56 -7.24 -22.05
CA ASP A 20 14.37 -7.32 -20.82
C ASP A 20 14.37 -5.99 -20.06
N PHE A 21 14.35 -4.86 -20.78
CA PHE A 21 14.27 -3.53 -20.17
C PHE A 21 12.96 -3.36 -19.40
N LEU A 22 11.81 -3.60 -20.03
CA LEU A 22 10.51 -3.48 -19.34
C LEU A 22 10.38 -4.49 -18.20
N GLU A 23 10.90 -5.71 -18.36
CA GLU A 23 10.92 -6.72 -17.31
C GLU A 23 11.70 -6.25 -16.08
N SER A 24 12.86 -5.61 -16.29
CA SER A 24 13.68 -5.08 -15.20
C SER A 24 12.95 -4.03 -14.36
N LEU A 25 12.12 -3.19 -15.00
CA LEU A 25 11.32 -2.17 -14.31
C LEU A 25 10.19 -2.75 -13.45
N THR A 26 9.82 -4.01 -13.64
CA THR A 26 8.81 -4.69 -12.81
C THR A 26 9.38 -5.25 -11.51
N LYS A 27 10.70 -5.38 -11.41
CA LYS A 27 11.38 -6.03 -10.28
C LYS A 27 11.95 -4.97 -9.35
N VAL A 28 11.30 -4.81 -8.20
CA VAL A 28 11.58 -3.73 -7.27
C VAL A 28 11.96 -4.29 -5.90
N HIS A 29 13.19 -4.01 -5.48
CA HIS A 29 13.63 -4.34 -4.14
C HIS A 29 12.90 -3.47 -3.11
N PHE A 30 12.54 -4.03 -1.95
CA PHE A 30 11.74 -3.32 -0.94
C PHE A 30 12.38 -2.01 -0.44
N SER A 31 13.69 -1.84 -0.56
CA SER A 31 14.36 -0.59 -0.17
C SER A 31 14.21 0.55 -1.18
N VAL A 32 13.79 0.28 -2.42
CA VAL A 32 13.66 1.31 -3.47
C VAL A 32 12.64 2.39 -3.08
N PRO A 33 11.41 2.06 -2.62
CA PRO A 33 10.50 3.07 -2.10
C PRO A 33 11.11 3.95 -1.00
N LEU A 34 11.91 3.39 -0.10
CA LEU A 34 12.56 4.17 0.98
C LEU A 34 13.49 5.24 0.43
N PHE A 35 14.33 4.88 -0.55
CA PHE A 35 15.26 5.84 -1.19
C PHE A 35 14.54 6.92 -2.00
N ILE A 36 13.34 6.66 -2.50
CA ILE A 36 12.55 7.64 -3.24
C ILE A 36 11.81 8.57 -2.29
N TYR A 37 11.07 8.00 -1.34
CA TYR A 37 10.07 8.76 -0.59
C TYR A 37 10.58 9.32 0.74
N LEU A 38 11.64 8.79 1.35
CA LEU A 38 12.25 9.45 2.52
C LEU A 38 12.82 10.84 2.17
N PRO A 39 13.52 11.04 1.03
CA PRO A 39 13.89 12.38 0.57
C PRO A 39 12.69 13.30 0.33
N VAL A 40 11.59 12.77 -0.22
CA VAL A 40 10.35 13.56 -0.41
C VAL A 40 9.79 14.02 0.93
N VAL A 41 9.66 13.11 1.91
CA VAL A 41 9.22 13.42 3.27
C VAL A 41 10.12 14.48 3.91
N GLY A 42 11.45 14.31 3.78
CA GLY A 42 12.45 15.24 4.30
C GLY A 42 12.36 16.62 3.65
N TYR A 43 12.24 16.69 2.32
CA TYR A 43 12.17 17.94 1.57
C TYR A 43 10.94 18.76 1.96
N PHE A 44 9.75 18.16 1.97
CA PHE A 44 8.52 18.86 2.34
C PHE A 44 8.53 19.29 3.82
N SER A 45 9.03 18.43 4.72
CA SER A 45 9.17 18.78 6.14
C SER A 45 10.14 19.94 6.35
N TRP A 46 11.29 19.93 5.65
CA TRP A 46 12.24 21.04 5.65
C TRP A 46 11.61 22.33 5.10
N LYS A 47 10.86 22.24 4.00
CA LYS A 47 10.14 23.38 3.41
C LYS A 47 9.18 24.03 4.40
N ALA A 48 8.39 23.22 5.12
CA ALA A 48 7.43 23.71 6.10
C ALA A 48 8.10 24.33 7.33
N LEU A 49 9.10 23.65 7.92
CA LEU A 49 9.72 24.06 9.19
C LEU A 49 10.85 25.09 9.03
N GLY A 50 11.49 25.15 7.86
CA GLY A 50 12.59 26.08 7.59
C GLY A 50 12.09 27.31 6.83
N PRO A 51 12.11 27.31 5.49
CA PRO A 51 11.76 28.50 4.69
C PRO A 51 10.38 29.12 4.97
N GLU A 52 9.39 28.30 5.34
CA GLU A 52 8.03 28.78 5.61
C GLU A 52 7.77 29.07 7.09
N ASP A 53 8.73 28.75 7.97
CA ASP A 53 8.69 28.99 9.41
C ASP A 53 7.35 28.56 10.06
N MET A 54 6.82 27.41 9.63
CA MET A 54 5.55 26.92 10.14
C MET A 54 5.67 26.61 11.64
N PRO A 55 4.76 27.11 12.50
CA PRO A 55 4.76 26.76 13.91
C PRO A 55 4.71 25.24 14.10
N ILE A 56 5.59 24.71 14.96
CA ILE A 56 5.78 23.26 15.12
C ILE A 56 4.49 22.50 15.43
N LEU A 57 3.57 23.09 16.21
CA LEU A 57 2.28 22.48 16.52
C LEU A 57 1.38 22.37 15.28
N ASN A 58 1.41 23.37 14.39
CA ASN A 58 0.68 23.32 13.12
C ASN A 58 1.28 22.26 12.21
N PHE A 59 2.61 22.18 12.14
CA PHE A 59 3.30 21.13 11.39
C PHE A 59 2.88 19.74 11.87
N ILE A 60 2.97 19.47 13.18
CA ILE A 60 2.56 18.20 13.77
C ILE A 60 1.09 17.90 13.47
N GLY A 61 0.20 18.89 13.62
CA GLY A 61 -1.23 18.74 13.35
C GLY A 61 -1.51 18.31 11.90
N TYR A 62 -0.96 19.04 10.92
CA TYR A 62 -1.16 18.71 9.50
C TYR A 62 -0.45 17.41 9.10
N PHE A 63 0.72 17.12 9.66
CA PHE A 63 1.43 15.87 9.43
C PHE A 63 0.62 14.66 9.90
N LEU A 64 0.08 14.72 11.12
CA LEU A 64 -0.77 13.66 11.67
C LEU A 64 -2.10 13.54 10.91
N LEU A 65 -2.65 14.65 10.40
CA LEU A 65 -3.78 14.64 9.49
C LEU A 65 -3.44 13.89 8.19
N GLY A 66 -2.29 14.17 7.58
CA GLY A 66 -1.80 13.46 6.40
C GLY A 66 -1.65 11.96 6.63
N LEU A 67 -1.03 11.57 7.75
CA LEU A 67 -0.89 10.17 8.15
C LEU A 67 -2.25 9.48 8.37
N SER A 68 -3.20 10.19 8.97
CA SER A 68 -4.55 9.67 9.21
C SER A 68 -5.33 9.50 7.90
N VAL A 69 -5.24 10.47 6.99
CA VAL A 69 -5.82 10.40 5.64
C VAL A 69 -5.18 9.28 4.82
N TRP A 70 -3.89 8.98 5.02
CA TRP A 70 -3.29 7.80 4.42
C TRP A 70 -4.02 6.52 4.84
N THR A 71 -4.35 6.33 6.12
CA THR A 71 -4.96 5.05 6.57
C THR A 71 -6.29 4.73 5.88
N ILE A 72 -7.13 5.74 5.63
CA ILE A 72 -8.36 5.54 4.87
C ILE A 72 -8.07 5.41 3.37
N SER A 73 -7.07 6.12 2.86
CA SER A 73 -6.64 6.00 1.46
C SER A 73 -6.12 4.59 1.16
N GLU A 74 -5.34 3.99 2.06
CA GLU A 74 -4.91 2.59 1.99
C GLU A 74 -6.11 1.67 1.79
N TYR A 75 -7.12 1.79 2.66
CA TYR A 75 -8.32 0.97 2.59
C TYR A 75 -9.09 1.16 1.27
N LEU A 76 -9.32 2.41 0.87
CA LEU A 76 -10.09 2.74 -0.34
C LEU A 76 -9.34 2.33 -1.61
N LEU A 77 -8.04 2.57 -1.69
CA LEU A 77 -7.22 2.16 -2.83
C LEU A 77 -7.18 0.65 -2.93
N HIS A 78 -6.94 -0.05 -1.82
CA HIS A 78 -6.87 -1.50 -1.85
C HIS A 78 -8.21 -2.11 -2.28
N ARG A 79 -9.32 -1.62 -1.72
CA ARG A 79 -10.66 -2.14 -2.03
C ARG A 79 -11.15 -1.79 -3.43
N PHE A 80 -11.08 -0.52 -3.82
CA PHE A 80 -11.78 -0.02 -5.01
C PHE A 80 -10.88 0.16 -6.22
N VAL A 81 -9.56 0.21 -6.06
CA VAL A 81 -8.61 0.37 -7.16
C VAL A 81 -7.85 -0.92 -7.40
N PHE A 82 -7.27 -1.50 -6.36
CA PHE A 82 -6.44 -2.70 -6.47
C PHE A 82 -7.26 -3.99 -6.61
N HIS A 83 -8.47 -4.04 -6.07
CA HIS A 83 -9.44 -5.13 -6.29
C HIS A 83 -10.53 -4.78 -7.31
N PHE A 84 -10.32 -3.74 -8.13
CA PHE A 84 -11.19 -3.50 -9.27
C PHE A 84 -11.03 -4.62 -10.31
N GLU A 85 -12.13 -5.16 -10.83
CA GLU A 85 -12.11 -6.12 -11.93
C GLU A 85 -12.33 -5.41 -13.28
N PRO A 86 -11.27 -4.95 -13.96
CA PRO A 86 -11.41 -4.26 -15.22
C PRO A 86 -11.89 -5.21 -16.33
N LYS A 87 -12.65 -4.68 -17.29
CA LYS A 87 -13.03 -5.40 -18.50
C LYS A 87 -12.06 -5.07 -19.64
N GLY A 88 -11.56 -6.11 -20.31
CA GLY A 88 -10.80 -5.98 -21.54
C GLY A 88 -9.29 -6.12 -21.31
N LYS A 89 -8.65 -6.81 -22.26
CA LYS A 89 -7.25 -7.29 -22.16
C LYS A 89 -6.23 -6.24 -21.76
N PHE A 90 -6.40 -4.99 -22.19
CA PHE A 90 -5.47 -3.91 -21.87
C PHE A 90 -5.57 -3.50 -20.40
N MET A 91 -6.79 -3.27 -19.89
CA MET A 91 -7.00 -2.86 -18.51
C MET A 91 -6.74 -4.00 -17.53
N GLU A 92 -7.10 -5.24 -17.90
CA GLU A 92 -6.71 -6.45 -17.17
C GLU A 92 -5.18 -6.54 -17.02
N ARG A 93 -4.43 -6.22 -18.08
CA ARG A 93 -2.97 -6.23 -18.03
C ARG A 93 -2.41 -5.13 -17.14
N ILE A 94 -3.01 -3.93 -17.15
CA ILE A 94 -2.61 -2.85 -16.23
C ILE A 94 -2.87 -3.29 -14.79
N HIS A 95 -4.08 -3.73 -14.47
CA HIS A 95 -4.44 -4.21 -13.13
C HIS A 95 -3.53 -5.33 -12.64
N PHE A 96 -3.20 -6.28 -13.51
CA PHE A 96 -2.23 -7.33 -13.21
C PHE A 96 -0.86 -6.78 -12.81
N ILE A 97 -0.35 -5.74 -13.47
CA ILE A 97 0.94 -5.13 -13.12
C ILE A 97 0.88 -4.41 -11.77
N PHE A 98 -0.24 -3.79 -11.42
CA PHE A 98 -0.37 -2.99 -10.20
C PHE A 98 -0.61 -3.84 -8.94
N HIS A 99 -1.46 -4.87 -9.03
CA HIS A 99 -1.86 -5.67 -7.86
C HIS A 99 -2.09 -7.15 -8.18
N GLY A 100 -2.60 -7.50 -9.36
CA GLY A 100 -2.93 -8.90 -9.69
C GLY A 100 -1.72 -9.85 -9.61
N VAL A 101 -0.53 -9.41 -10.05
CA VAL A 101 0.71 -10.21 -9.98
C VAL A 101 1.07 -10.55 -8.53
N HIS A 102 0.75 -9.68 -7.58
CA HIS A 102 1.01 -9.93 -6.17
C HIS A 102 0.05 -11.00 -5.62
N HIS A 103 -1.23 -10.97 -6.00
CA HIS A 103 -2.18 -12.04 -5.63
C HIS A 103 -1.85 -13.39 -6.26
N ASP A 104 -1.40 -13.39 -7.52
CA ASP A 104 -1.02 -14.63 -8.22
C ASP A 104 0.30 -15.22 -7.70
N TYR A 105 1.23 -14.36 -7.28
CA TYR A 105 2.59 -14.73 -6.84
C TYR A 105 2.97 -14.08 -5.49
N PRO A 106 2.24 -14.37 -4.39
CA PRO A 106 2.37 -13.64 -3.11
C PRO A 106 3.75 -13.76 -2.43
N LYS A 107 4.60 -14.70 -2.86
CA LYS A 107 5.95 -14.87 -2.31
C LYS A 107 7.07 -14.30 -3.20
N ASP A 108 6.76 -13.71 -4.36
CA ASP A 108 7.73 -13.02 -5.21
C ASP A 108 8.20 -11.72 -4.52
N ARG A 109 9.44 -11.73 -4.02
CA ARG A 109 10.02 -10.61 -3.24
C ARG A 109 10.23 -9.35 -4.07
N LEU A 110 10.22 -9.43 -5.39
CA LEU A 110 10.49 -8.30 -6.27
C LEU A 110 9.21 -7.68 -6.84
N ARG A 111 8.03 -8.25 -6.55
CA ARG A 111 6.73 -7.82 -7.09
C ARG A 111 5.66 -7.70 -6.03
N LEU A 112 6.03 -7.03 -4.94
CA LEU A 112 5.14 -6.75 -3.82
C LEU A 112 5.00 -5.25 -3.62
N VAL A 113 6.13 -4.54 -3.49
CA VAL A 113 6.12 -3.08 -3.35
C VAL A 113 5.73 -2.42 -4.66
N MET A 114 5.03 -1.29 -4.58
CA MET A 114 4.54 -0.63 -5.79
C MET A 114 5.72 -0.07 -6.60
N PRO A 115 5.86 -0.46 -7.89
CA PRO A 115 7.03 -0.06 -8.67
C PRO A 115 7.07 1.46 -8.88
N PRO A 116 8.26 2.10 -8.94
CA PRO A 116 8.39 3.54 -9.10
C PRO A 116 7.63 4.10 -10.32
N SER A 117 7.57 3.34 -11.41
CA SER A 117 6.82 3.69 -12.62
C SER A 117 5.31 3.81 -12.40
N ALA A 118 4.77 3.18 -11.36
CA ALA A 118 3.38 3.29 -10.93
C ALA A 118 3.22 4.27 -9.75
N SER A 119 4.08 4.16 -8.75
CA SER A 119 3.94 4.91 -7.50
C SER A 119 4.22 6.41 -7.65
N ILE A 120 5.20 6.80 -8.48
CA ILE A 120 5.52 8.23 -8.69
C ILE A 120 4.37 8.96 -9.40
N PRO A 121 3.84 8.48 -10.55
CA PRO A 121 2.67 9.10 -11.16
C PRO A 121 1.47 9.17 -10.23
N MET A 122 1.20 8.11 -9.47
CA MET A 122 0.11 8.08 -8.50
C MET A 122 0.30 9.15 -7.41
N ALA A 123 1.50 9.26 -6.83
CA ALA A 123 1.81 10.26 -5.82
C ALA A 123 1.66 11.69 -6.36
N ILE A 124 2.05 11.95 -7.61
CA ILE A 124 1.88 13.26 -8.27
C ILE A 124 0.39 13.58 -8.42
N VAL A 125 -0.42 12.64 -8.93
CA VAL A 125 -1.87 12.84 -9.09
C VAL A 125 -2.52 13.11 -7.74
N ILE A 126 -2.21 12.30 -6.71
CA ILE A 126 -2.74 12.48 -5.36
C ILE A 126 -2.33 13.83 -4.76
N TYR A 127 -1.09 14.27 -4.94
CA TYR A 127 -0.62 15.58 -4.50
C TYR A 127 -1.48 16.70 -5.10
N PHE A 128 -1.73 16.66 -6.41
CA PHE A 128 -2.54 17.68 -7.08
C PHE A 128 -4.02 17.61 -6.72
N ILE A 129 -4.57 16.43 -6.45
CA ILE A 129 -5.93 16.29 -5.90
C ILE A 129 -6.02 17.00 -4.54
N PHE A 130 -5.08 16.77 -3.63
CA PHE A 130 -5.08 17.44 -2.33
C PHE A 130 -4.84 18.96 -2.43
N ARG A 131 -4.07 19.42 -3.42
CA ARG A 131 -3.90 20.85 -3.71
C ARG A 131 -5.19 21.57 -4.09
N LEU A 132 -6.24 20.86 -4.50
CA LEU A 132 -7.57 21.47 -4.70
C LEU A 132 -8.21 21.93 -3.39
N PHE A 133 -7.81 21.33 -2.27
CA PHE A 133 -8.38 21.58 -0.94
C PHE A 133 -7.43 22.32 0.00
N PHE A 134 -6.12 22.12 -0.16
CA PHE A 134 -5.10 22.68 0.71
C PHE A 134 -4.16 23.63 -0.04
N SER A 135 -3.75 24.71 0.64
CA SER A 135 -2.71 25.62 0.14
C SER A 135 -1.35 24.91 0.08
N VAL A 136 -0.40 25.48 -0.67
CA VAL A 136 0.99 24.95 -0.72
C VAL A 136 1.60 24.88 0.67
N TYR A 137 1.36 25.91 1.50
CA TYR A 137 1.83 25.97 2.88
C TYR A 137 1.34 24.76 3.71
N VAL A 138 0.04 24.44 3.66
CA VAL A 138 -0.51 23.27 4.37
C VAL A 138 0.01 21.97 3.77
N MET A 139 0.11 21.89 2.44
CA MET A 139 0.62 20.69 1.74
C MET A 139 2.04 20.33 2.16
N ASN A 140 2.89 21.31 2.46
CA ASN A 140 4.27 21.04 2.89
C ASN A 140 4.36 20.34 4.26
N ALA A 141 3.32 20.42 5.09
CA ALA A 141 3.23 19.65 6.34
C ALA A 141 2.36 18.39 6.20
N PHE A 142 1.26 18.47 5.44
CA PHE A 142 0.32 17.37 5.24
C PHE A 142 0.90 16.24 4.39
N PHE A 143 1.47 16.57 3.23
CA PHE A 143 1.96 15.58 2.27
C PHE A 143 3.09 14.69 2.80
N PRO A 144 4.11 15.18 3.55
CA PRO A 144 5.10 14.29 4.13
C PRO A 144 4.50 13.29 5.14
N GLY A 145 3.46 13.69 5.89
CA GLY A 145 2.72 12.77 6.75
C GLY A 145 1.97 11.68 5.98
N PHE A 146 1.31 12.07 4.88
CA PHE A 146 0.65 11.15 3.96
C PHE A 146 1.65 10.16 3.32
N MET A 147 2.78 10.66 2.83
CA MET A 147 3.82 9.83 2.20
C MET A 147 4.54 8.93 3.21
N LEU A 148 4.72 9.36 4.45
CA LEU A 148 5.23 8.50 5.51
C LEU A 148 4.24 7.37 5.84
N GLY A 149 2.94 7.67 5.85
CA GLY A 149 1.89 6.65 5.96
C GLY A 149 2.00 5.61 4.85
N TYR A 150 2.13 6.05 3.59
CA TYR A 150 2.36 5.17 2.44
C TYR A 150 3.59 4.28 2.62
N LEU A 151 4.73 4.86 3.00
CA LEU A 151 5.95 4.08 3.23
C LEU A 151 5.77 3.05 4.35
N PHE A 152 5.10 3.43 5.43
CA PHE A 152 4.81 2.51 6.53
C PHE A 152 3.93 1.35 6.07
N TYR A 153 2.91 1.62 5.26
CA TYR A 153 2.08 0.59 4.63
C TYR A 153 2.93 -0.34 3.76
N ASP A 154 3.71 0.19 2.83
CA ASP A 154 4.44 -0.62 1.84
C ASP A 154 5.48 -1.53 2.53
N MET A 155 6.16 -1.00 3.55
CA MET A 155 7.11 -1.78 4.36
C MET A 155 6.41 -2.80 5.25
N THR A 156 5.26 -2.45 5.83
CA THR A 156 4.43 -3.38 6.60
C THR A 156 3.97 -4.53 5.71
N HIS A 157 3.46 -4.22 4.53
CA HIS A 157 2.99 -5.18 3.53
C HIS A 157 4.11 -6.15 3.14
N TYR A 158 5.30 -5.62 2.82
CA TYR A 158 6.45 -6.47 2.52
C TYR A 158 6.85 -7.36 3.70
N ALA A 159 6.92 -6.80 4.91
CA ALA A 159 7.33 -7.52 6.10
C ALA A 159 6.34 -8.65 6.47
N ILE A 160 5.03 -8.44 6.35
CA ILE A 160 4.05 -9.49 6.69
C ILE A 160 4.07 -10.67 5.72
N HIS A 161 4.49 -10.48 4.47
CA HIS A 161 4.74 -11.59 3.53
C HIS A 161 6.06 -12.31 3.82
N HIS A 162 7.13 -11.59 4.14
CA HIS A 162 8.49 -12.17 4.11
C HIS A 162 9.19 -12.35 5.47
N ALA A 163 8.69 -11.71 6.53
CA ALA A 163 9.21 -11.86 7.89
C ALA A 163 8.34 -12.82 8.73
N ASN A 164 8.91 -13.33 9.82
CA ASN A 164 8.20 -14.21 10.76
C ASN A 164 7.90 -13.47 12.07
N PHE A 165 6.62 -13.20 12.34
CA PHE A 165 6.16 -12.54 13.55
C PHE A 165 5.64 -13.57 14.56
N ARG A 166 6.32 -13.68 15.71
CA ARG A 166 6.01 -14.72 16.72
C ARG A 166 4.81 -14.39 17.61
N GLY A 167 4.41 -13.11 17.70
CA GLY A 167 3.29 -12.69 18.54
C GLY A 167 2.91 -11.22 18.36
N GLY A 168 2.01 -10.73 19.22
CA GLY A 168 1.60 -9.33 19.29
C GLY A 168 0.79 -8.86 18.08
N ILE A 169 0.76 -7.54 17.90
CA ILE A 169 -0.01 -6.87 16.83
C ILE A 169 0.45 -7.31 15.44
N TRP A 170 1.75 -7.46 15.20
CA TRP A 170 2.30 -7.84 13.90
C TRP A 170 1.89 -9.24 13.45
N LYS A 171 1.77 -10.20 14.38
CA LYS A 171 1.24 -11.53 14.06
C LYS A 171 -0.24 -11.46 13.65
N LYS A 172 -1.03 -10.63 14.32
CA LYS A 172 -2.46 -10.43 13.98
C LYS A 172 -2.61 -9.78 12.61
N ILE A 173 -1.83 -8.72 12.32
CA ILE A 173 -1.81 -8.05 11.02
C ILE A 173 -1.42 -9.05 9.92
N LYS A 174 -0.34 -9.81 10.12
CA LYS A 174 0.06 -10.88 9.19
C LYS A 174 -1.06 -11.89 8.97
N GLN A 175 -1.68 -12.41 10.03
CA GLN A 175 -2.76 -13.39 9.91
C GLN A 175 -3.95 -12.83 9.14
N HIS A 176 -4.38 -11.62 9.44
CA HIS A 176 -5.46 -10.92 8.73
C HIS A 176 -5.17 -10.83 7.23
N HIS A 177 -3.97 -10.38 6.87
CA HIS A 177 -3.58 -10.23 5.48
C HIS A 177 -3.33 -11.57 4.76
N MET A 178 -2.88 -12.61 5.46
CA MET A 178 -2.81 -13.96 4.88
C MET A 178 -4.20 -14.53 4.60
N LEU A 179 -5.22 -14.22 5.42
CA LEU A 179 -6.60 -14.61 5.12
C LEU A 179 -7.11 -13.93 3.85
N HIS A 180 -6.73 -12.66 3.63
CA HIS A 180 -7.03 -11.94 2.39
C HIS A 180 -6.46 -12.67 1.15
N HIS A 181 -5.17 -13.02 1.16
CA HIS A 181 -4.57 -13.71 0.02
C HIS A 181 -5.06 -15.16 -0.18
N TYR A 182 -5.16 -15.93 0.90
CA TYR A 182 -5.30 -17.38 0.80
C TYR A 182 -6.72 -17.90 1.09
N SER A 183 -7.60 -17.07 1.67
CA SER A 183 -8.97 -17.46 2.00
C SER A 183 -9.99 -16.72 1.15
N ASP A 184 -10.07 -15.40 1.26
CA ASP A 184 -11.11 -14.59 0.61
C ASP A 184 -10.57 -13.18 0.28
N PRO A 185 -10.18 -12.92 -0.98
CA PRO A 185 -9.62 -11.63 -1.40
C PRO A 185 -10.66 -10.49 -1.40
N GLU A 186 -11.96 -10.80 -1.31
CA GLU A 186 -13.04 -9.81 -1.21
C GLU A 186 -13.24 -9.28 0.23
N LYS A 187 -12.34 -9.65 1.16
CA LYS A 187 -12.33 -9.23 2.57
C LYS A 187 -10.94 -8.86 3.05
N GLY A 188 -10.85 -8.07 4.12
CA GLY A 188 -9.59 -7.74 4.77
C GLY A 188 -8.70 -6.81 3.95
N PHE A 189 -9.25 -5.69 3.50
CA PHE A 189 -8.56 -4.71 2.66
C PHE A 189 -7.56 -3.85 3.46
N GLY A 190 -7.72 -3.73 4.77
CA GLY A 190 -6.74 -3.07 5.62
C GLY A 190 -5.48 -3.93 5.78
N VAL A 191 -4.33 -3.41 5.33
CA VAL A 191 -3.03 -4.11 5.40
C VAL A 191 -2.27 -3.70 6.65
N SER A 192 -2.20 -2.40 6.95
CA SER A 192 -1.55 -1.88 8.16
C SER A 192 -2.39 -2.11 9.41
N SER A 193 -3.71 -2.18 9.27
CA SER A 193 -4.68 -2.32 10.35
C SER A 193 -6.05 -2.77 9.82
N ALA A 194 -6.75 -3.62 10.57
CA ALA A 194 -8.13 -4.01 10.28
C ALA A 194 -9.19 -2.98 10.71
N PHE A 195 -8.78 -1.77 11.14
CA PHE A 195 -9.68 -0.73 11.66
C PHE A 195 -10.79 -0.38 10.66
N TRP A 196 -10.43 -0.03 9.42
CA TRP A 196 -11.41 0.34 8.39
C TRP A 196 -12.24 -0.86 7.92
N ASP A 197 -11.68 -2.07 7.94
CA ASP A 197 -12.46 -3.29 7.70
C ASP A 197 -13.58 -3.49 8.74
N GLY A 198 -13.32 -3.14 10.00
CA GLY A 198 -14.34 -3.15 11.06
C GLY A 198 -15.42 -2.10 10.84
N ILE A 199 -15.03 -0.86 10.50
CA ILE A 199 -15.96 0.24 10.23
C ILE A 199 -16.87 -0.05 9.02
N PHE A 200 -16.31 -0.61 7.94
CA PHE A 200 -17.05 -0.86 6.70
C PHE A 200 -17.58 -2.30 6.56
N GLY A 201 -17.42 -3.14 7.59
CA GLY A 201 -17.95 -4.51 7.59
C GLY A 201 -17.29 -5.46 6.58
N THR A 202 -16.03 -5.23 6.23
CA THR A 202 -15.27 -6.07 5.27
C THR A 202 -14.24 -6.99 5.94
N GLY A 203 -14.27 -7.10 7.26
CA GLY A 203 -13.39 -8.01 8.02
C GLY A 203 -13.80 -9.48 7.94
N PHE A 204 -12.89 -10.36 8.36
CA PHE A 204 -13.18 -11.79 8.51
C PHE A 204 -14.01 -12.05 9.78
N LYS A 205 -15.00 -12.94 9.69
CA LYS A 205 -15.72 -13.43 10.88
C LYS A 205 -14.72 -14.16 11.77
N GLN A 206 -14.65 -13.79 13.06
CA GLN A 206 -13.94 -14.61 14.03
C GLN A 206 -14.65 -15.96 14.13
N LYS A 207 -13.92 -17.07 13.95
CA LYS A 207 -14.42 -18.38 14.36
C LYS A 207 -14.50 -18.39 15.89
N GLY A 208 -15.69 -18.12 16.44
CA GLY A 208 -15.94 -18.14 17.88
C GLY A 208 -17.19 -17.40 18.39
N ALA A 209 -18.22 -17.21 17.57
CA ALA A 209 -19.52 -16.66 18.03
C ALA A 209 -20.69 -17.22 17.21
N ALA A 210 -20.63 -18.50 16.89
CA ALA A 210 -21.76 -19.31 16.45
C ALA A 210 -21.53 -20.69 17.08
N ASP A 211 -22.57 -21.18 17.75
CA ASP A 211 -22.64 -22.40 18.58
C ASP A 211 -22.51 -22.15 20.10
N GLU A 212 -23.34 -21.24 20.64
CA GLU A 212 -24.11 -21.46 21.88
C GLU A 212 -25.58 -21.11 21.63
#